data_AF-A0A2J8IUI5-F1
#
_entry.id   AF-A0A2J8IUI5-F1
#
_cell.length_a   1.000
_cell.length_b   1.000
_cell.length_c   1.000
_cell.angle_alpha   90.00
_cell.angle_beta   90.00
_cell.angle_gamma   90.00
#
_symmetry.space_group_name_H-M   'P 1'
#
loop_
_entity.id
_entity.type
_entity.pdbx_description
1 polymer ?
#
loop_
_entity_poly.entity_id
_entity_poly.type
_entity_poly.pdbx_seq_one_letter_code
_entity_poly.pdbx_strand_id
1 'polypeptide(L)' 'MKTVLMVAEKPSLAQSIAKILSRGSLSSHKGLNGACSVHEYT' A
#
# COMPACT_ATOMS: atom_id res chain seq x y z
N MET A 1 -0.86 -18.59 1.89
CA MET A 1 -0.21 -17.32 2.29
C MET A 1 -1.05 -16.67 3.38
N LYS A 2 -0.42 -16.03 4.37
CA LYS A 2 -1.13 -15.20 5.35
C LYS A 2 -1.03 -13.75 4.88
N THR A 3 -2.11 -12.99 4.98
CA THR A 3 -2.14 -11.57 4.57
C THR A 3 -1.96 -10.69 5.79
N VAL A 4 -1.11 -9.68 5.70
CA VAL A 4 -0.90 -8.67 6.75
C VAL A 4 -1.44 -7.34 6.27
N LEU A 5 -2.38 -6.77 7.02
CA LEU A 5 -2.90 -5.43 6.78
C LEU A 5 -2.05 -4.40 7.53
N MET A 6 -1.55 -3.39 6.81
CA MET A 6 -0.81 -2.26 7.37
C MET A 6 -1.56 -0.96 7.04
N VAL A 7 -1.62 -0.02 8.00
CA VAL A 7 -2.35 1.25 7.85
C VAL A 7 -1.44 2.40 8.25
N ALA A 8 -1.33 3.41 7.38
CA ALA A 8 -0.62 4.65 7.65
C ALA A 8 -1.58 5.82 7.87
N GLU A 9 -1.11 6.90 8.48
CA GLU A 9 -1.92 8.08 8.82
C GLU A 9 -2.45 8.85 7.60
N LYS A 10 -1.73 8.81 6.46
CA LYS A 10 -2.06 9.55 5.23
C LYS A 10 -1.79 8.71 3.97
N PRO A 11 -2.52 8.92 2.86
CA PRO A 11 -2.33 8.16 1.62
C PRO A 11 -0.90 8.19 1.08
N SER A 12 -0.26 9.36 1.09
CA SER A 12 1.14 9.53 0.61
C SER A 12 2.16 8.77 1.45
N LEU A 13 1.92 8.63 2.75
CA LEU A 13 2.78 7.85 3.65
C LEU A 13 2.69 6.36 3.34
N ALA A 14 1.48 5.84 3.15
CA ALA A 14 1.27 4.43 2.78
C ALA A 14 2.02 4.07 1.49
N GLN A 15 1.95 4.94 0.46
CA GLN A 15 2.67 4.74 -0.79
C GLN A 15 4.20 4.73 -0.60
N SER A 16 4.73 5.70 0.15
CA SER A 16 6.17 5.83 0.36
C SER A 16 6.73 4.64 1.14
N ILE A 17 6.05 4.23 2.21
CA ILE A 17 6.43 3.07 3.02
C ILE A 17 6.40 1.79 2.17
N ALA A 18 5.29 1.55 1.48
CA ALA A 18 5.13 0.34 0.68
C ALA A 18 6.15 0.25 -0.48
N LYS A 19 6.52 1.39 -1.10
CA LYS A 19 7.58 1.43 -2.12
C LYS A 19 8.96 1.03 -1.59
N ILE A 20 9.30 1.44 -0.37
CA ILE A 20 10.56 1.04 0.28
C ILE A 20 10.53 -0.44 0.64
N LEU A 21 9.46 -0.89 1.29
CA LEU A 21 9.36 -2.25 1.83
C LEU A 21 9.21 -3.32 0.74
N SER A 22 8.53 -3.01 -0.37
CA SER A 22 8.36 -3.93 -1.50
C SER A 22 9.62 -4.12 -2.35
N ARG A 23 10.66 -3.28 -2.21
CA ARG A 23 11.88 -3.35 -3.04
C ARG A 23 11.62 -3.44 -4.55
N GLY A 24 10.52 -2.85 -5.03
CA GLY A 24 10.12 -2.85 -6.44
C GLY A 24 8.99 -3.81 -6.82
N SER A 25 8.51 -4.67 -5.91
CA SER A 25 7.38 -5.59 -6.14
C SER A 25 5.99 -4.99 -5.81
N LEU A 26 5.89 -3.65 -5.83
CA LEU A 26 4.66 -2.94 -5.44
C LEU A 26 3.58 -3.01 -6.52
N SER A 27 2.40 -3.53 -6.16
CA SER A 27 1.17 -3.39 -6.93
C SER A 27 0.22 -2.41 -6.24
N SER A 28 -0.44 -1.53 -6.99
CA SER A 28 -1.32 -0.50 -6.41
C SER A 28 -2.65 -0.44 -7.14
N HIS A 29 -3.74 -0.32 -6.37
CA HIS A 29 -5.08 -0.10 -6.90
C HIS A 29 -5.84 0.94 -6.08
N LYS A 30 -6.86 1.55 -6.68
CA LYS A 30 -7.72 2.54 -6.00
C LYS A 30 -8.70 1.84 -5.06
N GLY A 31 -8.78 2.32 -3.82
CA GLY A 31 -9.78 1.86 -2.86
C GLY A 31 -11.18 2.39 -3.16
N LEU A 32 -12.17 1.84 -2.47
CA LEU A 32 -13.60 2.15 -2.64
C LEU A 32 -13.91 3.66 -2.53
N ASN A 33 -13.20 4.39 -1.67
CA ASN A 33 -13.46 5.81 -1.42
C ASN A 33 -12.78 6.77 -2.41
N GLY A 34 -12.00 6.26 -3.38
CA GLY A 34 -11.26 7.05 -4.38
C GLY A 34 -10.07 7.88 -3.86
N ALA A 35 -10.11 8.31 -2.59
CA ALA A 35 -9.07 9.08 -1.92
C ALA A 35 -7.86 8.21 -1.52
N CYS A 36 -8.10 7.00 -1.00
CA CYS A 36 -7.05 6.10 -0.56
C CYS A 36 -6.73 5.06 -1.66
N SER A 37 -5.45 4.71 -1.77
CA SER A 37 -4.99 3.59 -2.59
C SER A 37 -4.56 2.43 -1.69
N VAL A 38 -4.68 1.21 -2.19
CA VAL A 38 -4.18 0.00 -1.53
C VAL A 38 -2.91 -0.42 -2.23
N HIS A 39 -1.90 -0.80 -1.45
CA HIS A 39 -0.56 -1.14 -1.90
C HIS A 39 -0.22 -2.56 -1.45
N GLU A 40 -0.14 -3.49 -2.40
CA GLU A 40 0.11 -4.91 -2.15
C GLU A 40 1.49 -5.30 -2.66
N TYR A 41 2.21 -6.13 -1.91
CA TYR A 41 3.51 -6.67 -2.30
C TYR A 41 3.77 -7.99 -1.55
N THR A 42 4.67 -8.79 -2.11
CA THR A 42 5.15 -10.06 -1.54
C THR A 42 6.61 -9.93 -1.13
#